data_AF-A0A7C1G6U8-F1
#
_entry.id   AF-A0A7C1G6U8-F1
#
_cell.length_a   1.000
_cell.length_b   1.000
_cell.length_c   1.000
_cell.angle_alpha   90.00
_cell.angle_beta   90.00
_cell.angle_gamma   90.00
#
_symmetry.space_group_name_H-M   'P 1'
#
loop_
_entity.id
_entity.type
_entity.pdbx_description
1 polymer ?
#
loop_
_entity_poly.entity_id
_entity_poly.type
_entity_poly.pdbx_seq_one_letter_code
_entity_poly.pdbx_strand_id
1 'polypeptide(L)' 'DGCNGMLRNVRIAAIGPVTARAIEKRGFKVDIMPENATVEALVEEIITHMQSSSINPATK' A
#
# COMPACT_ATOMS: atom_id res chain seq x y z
N ASP A 1 -16.01 2.40 18.93
CA ASP A 1 -15.12 2.75 17.80
C ASP A 1 -13.65 2.42 18.07
N GLY A 2 -13.28 1.13 18.17
CA GLY A 2 -12.04 0.71 18.83
C GLY A 2 -10.76 0.55 17.99
N CYS A 3 -10.83 0.55 16.65
CA CYS A 3 -9.68 0.10 15.82
C CYS A 3 -9.09 1.19 14.89
N ASN A 4 -9.72 2.36 14.79
CA ASN A 4 -9.35 3.37 13.79
C ASN A 4 -7.99 4.05 14.08
N GLY A 5 -7.53 4.06 15.34
CA GLY A 5 -6.24 4.60 15.72
C GLY A 5 -5.04 3.76 15.24
N MET A 6 -5.20 2.43 15.16
CA MET A 6 -4.11 1.51 14.82
C MET A 6 -3.68 1.63 13.37
N LEU A 7 -4.63 1.91 12.47
CA LEU A 7 -4.40 1.99 11.03
C LEU A 7 -3.99 3.40 10.56
N ARG A 8 -3.86 4.35 11.47
CA ARG A 8 -3.59 5.75 11.14
C ARG A 8 -2.13 6.00 10.69
N ASN A 9 -1.22 5.10 11.04
CA ASN A 9 0.20 5.21 10.71
C ASN A 9 0.74 3.99 9.93
N VAL A 10 -0.15 3.25 9.27
CA VAL A 10 0.22 2.13 8.39
C VAL A 10 -0.07 2.51 6.95
N ARG A 11 0.78 2.05 6.04
CA ARG A 11 0.54 2.15 4.61
C ARG A 11 -0.42 1.03 4.20
N ILE A 12 -1.43 1.36 3.41
CA ILE A 12 -2.45 0.38 3.01
C ILE A 12 -2.25 0.02 1.53
N ALA A 13 -2.07 -1.27 1.26
CA ALA A 13 -1.94 -1.82 -0.08
C ALA A 13 -3.23 -2.52 -0.51
N ALA A 14 -3.67 -2.31 -1.75
CA ALA A 14 -4.81 -2.99 -2.34
C ALA A 14 -4.37 -3.78 -3.57
N ILE A 15 -4.80 -5.05 -3.69
CA ILE A 15 -4.48 -5.91 -4.85
C ILE A 15 -5.07 -5.39 -6.17
N GLY A 16 -6.09 -4.54 -6.12
CA GLY A 16 -6.74 -4.00 -7.31
C GLY A 16 -7.89 -3.04 -7.01
N PRO A 17 -8.57 -2.53 -8.07
CA PRO A 17 -9.48 -1.39 -7.97
C PRO A 17 -10.76 -1.68 -7.18
N VAL A 18 -11.23 -2.93 -7.17
CA VAL A 18 -12.41 -3.33 -6.38
C VAL A 18 -12.11 -3.23 -4.88
N THR A 19 -10.98 -3.78 -4.45
CA THR A 19 -10.52 -3.72 -3.06
C THR A 19 -10.20 -2.29 -2.65
N ALA A 20 -9.58 -1.50 -3.54
CA ALA A 20 -9.28 -0.10 -3.27
C ALA A 20 -10.54 0.71 -2.98
N ARG A 21 -11.58 0.59 -3.82
CA ARG A 21 -12.89 1.23 -3.59
C ARG A 21 -13.54 0.80 -2.28
N ALA A 22 -13.38 -0.46 -1.87
CA ALA A 22 -13.93 -0.95 -0.61
C ALA A 22 -13.22 -0.33 0.61
N ILE A 23 -11.89 -0.17 0.53
CA ILE A 23 -11.07 0.51 1.54
C ILE A 23 -11.45 2.00 1.64
N GLU A 24 -11.58 2.68 0.51
CA GLU A 24 -11.97 4.10 0.44
C GLU A 24 -13.37 4.34 1.01
N LYS A 25 -14.33 3.46 0.73
CA LYS A 25 -15.68 3.52 1.33
C LYS A 25 -15.67 3.40 2.85
N ARG A 26 -14.62 2.82 3.44
CA ARG A 26 -14.43 2.71 4.89
C ARG A 26 -13.69 3.92 5.48
N GLY A 27 -13.34 4.91 4.66
CA GLY A 27 -12.66 6.13 5.08
C GLY A 27 -11.14 6.00 5.18
N PHE A 28 -10.57 4.94 4.62
CA PHE A 28 -9.12 4.72 4.57
C PHE A 28 -8.58 5.08 3.18
N LYS A 29 -7.33 5.54 3.14
CA LYS A 29 -6.61 5.82 1.89
C LYS A 29 -5.81 4.59 1.49
N VAL A 30 -5.82 4.26 0.21
CA VAL A 30 -4.89 3.28 -0.36
C VAL A 30 -3.63 4.02 -0.79
N ASP A 31 -2.47 3.53 -0.36
CA ASP A 31 -1.17 4.11 -0.69
C ASP A 31 -0.46 3.35 -1.81
N ILE A 32 -0.78 2.06 -1.97
CA ILE A 32 -0.11 1.14 -2.88
C ILE A 32 -1.17 0.33 -3.63
N MET A 33 -1.15 0.34 -4.96
CA MET A 33 -1.97 -0.53 -5.80
C MET A 33 -1.20 -0.88 -7.07
N PRO A 34 -1.03 -2.17 -7.42
CA PRO A 34 -0.35 -2.56 -8.64
C PRO A 34 -1.21 -2.32 -9.87
N GLU A 35 -0.54 -2.17 -11.01
CA GLU A 35 -1.19 -2.07 -12.31
C GLU A 35 -1.91 -3.39 -12.66
N ASN A 36 -1.27 -4.52 -12.36
CA ASN A 36 -1.81 -5.86 -12.56
C ASN A 36 -2.26 -6.47 -11.24
N ALA A 37 -3.45 -7.08 -11.22
CA ALA A 37 -4.02 -7.73 -10.03
C ALA A 37 -3.41 -9.12 -9.78
N THR A 38 -2.09 -9.19 -9.66
CA THR A 38 -1.33 -10.40 -9.33
C THR A 38 -0.57 -10.20 -8.02
N VAL A 39 -0.21 -11.30 -7.37
CA VAL A 39 0.52 -11.24 -6.09
C VAL A 39 1.93 -10.69 -6.32
N GLU A 40 2.56 -11.09 -7.41
CA GLU A 40 3.90 -10.67 -7.81
C GLU A 40 3.96 -9.15 -7.99
N ALA A 41 3.04 -8.58 -8.78
CA ALA A 41 2.99 -7.14 -9.02
C ALA A 41 2.69 -6.36 -7.73
N LEU A 42 1.83 -6.88 -6.84
CA LEU A 42 1.58 -6.25 -5.55
C LEU A 42 2.84 -6.21 -4.67
N VAL A 43 3.60 -7.31 -4.62
CA VAL A 43 4.83 -7.40 -3.82
C VAL A 43 5.89 -6.45 -4.38
N GLU A 44 6.06 -6.40 -5.70
CA GLU A 44 6.99 -5.47 -6.36
C GLU A 44 6.66 -4.02 -6.03
N GLU A 45 5.39 -3.63 -6.13
CA GLU A 45 4.96 -2.26 -5.79
C GLU A 45 5.18 -1.93 -4.32
N ILE A 46 4.95 -2.89 -3.41
CA ILE A 46 5.25 -2.69 -1.99
C ILE A 46 6.74 -2.43 -1.78
N ILE A 47 7.61 -3.19 -2.43
CA ILE A 47 9.07 -3.01 -2.34
C ILE A 47 9.48 -1.64 -2.87
N THR A 48 9.02 -1.26 -4.07
CA THR A 48 9.30 0.04 -4.70
C THR A 48 8.86 1.21 -3.80
N HIS A 49 7.69 1.10 -3.18
CA HIS A 49 7.15 2.12 -2.30
C HIS A 49 7.94 2.23 -0.98
N MET A 50 8.44 1.12 -0.44
CA MET A 50 9.31 1.11 0.74
C MET A 50 10.68 1.76 0.45
N GLN A 51 11.27 1.48 -0.71
CA GLN A 51 12.57 2.04 -1.13
C GLN A 51 12.51 3.55 -1.36
N SER A 52 11.40 4.06 -1.90
CA SER A 52 11.17 5.50 -2.09
C SER A 52 11.13 6.29 -0.77
N SER A 53 10.91 5.61 0.37
CA SER A 53 10.96 6.19 1.71
C SER A 53 12.36 6.12 2.36
N SER A 54 13.34 5.51 1.69
CA SER A 54 14.72 5.34 2.17
C SER A 54 15.72 5.36 1.02
N ILE A 55 15.90 6.51 0.39
CA ILE A 55 17.17 6.77 -0.31
C ILE A 55 18.21 7.08 0.77
N ASN A 56 18.98 6.06 1.14
CA ASN A 56 20.40 6.24 1.39
C ASN A 56 21.11 5.45 0.28
N PRO A 57 21.67 6.10 -0.75
CA PRO A 57 22.25 5.43 -1.90
C PRO A 57 23.64 4.92 -1.52
N ALA A 58 23.69 3.77 -0.86
CA ALA A 58 24.91 2.99 -0.73
C ALA A 58 24.56 1.51 -0.93
N THR A 59 25.31 0.87 -1.81
CA THR A 59 25.34 -0.58 -2.10
C THR A 59 24.41 -1.05 -3.23
N LYS A 60 24.76 -0.74 -4.49
CA LYS A 60 25.53 -1.63 -5.36
C LYS A 60 25.93 -0.93 -6.65
#